data_AF-Q4RDS3-F1
#
_entry.id   AF-Q4RDS3-F1
#
_cell.length_a   1.000
_cell.length_b   1.000
_cell.length_c   1.000
_cell.angle_alpha   90.00
_cell.angle_beta   90.00
_cell.angle_gamma   90.00
#
_symmetry.space_group_name_H-M   'P 1'
#
loop_
_entity.id
_entity.type
_entity.pdbx_description
1 polymer ?
#
loop_
_entity_poly.entity_id
_entity_poly.type
_entity_poly.pdbx_seq_one_letter_code
_entity_poly.pdbx_strand_id
1 'polypeptide(L)'
;GPYCNRTWDGWLCWADSFPGEIMQMCPNYFHDFDPTEKVIKVCNPDGQWFRHPESNRVWTNYTQCQAYNKDKLKLAIGLYYLAMVGHGLSIVSLIICLVIFSYFK
;
A
#
# COMPACT_ATOMS: atom_id res chain seq x y z
N GLY A 1 -26.16 25.45 -7.51
CA GLY A 1 -26.49 24.08 -7.95
C GLY A 1 -26.37 23.12 -6.79
N PRO A 2 -26.80 21.85 -6.94
CA PRO A 2 -26.54 20.83 -5.92
C PRO A 2 -25.04 20.64 -5.73
N TYR A 3 -24.63 20.35 -4.49
CA TYR A 3 -23.25 20.06 -4.11
C TYR A 3 -23.24 18.96 -3.06
N CYS A 4 -22.17 18.18 -3.01
CA CYS A 4 -21.95 17.23 -1.94
C CYS A 4 -21.24 17.92 -0.78
N ASN A 5 -21.80 17.79 0.43
CA ASN A 5 -21.26 18.40 1.64
C ASN A 5 -19.89 17.81 2.01
N ARG A 6 -19.04 18.63 2.62
CA ARG A 6 -17.78 18.22 3.24
C ARG A 6 -17.96 17.01 4.14
N THR A 7 -17.08 16.03 4.01
CA THR A 7 -17.12 14.80 4.80
C THR A 7 -15.73 14.28 5.13
N TRP A 8 -15.63 13.59 6.27
CA TRP A 8 -14.51 12.71 6.60
C TRP A 8 -14.96 11.27 6.38
N ASP A 9 -14.19 10.48 5.63
CA ASP A 9 -14.56 9.10 5.29
C ASP A 9 -13.75 8.04 6.07
N GLY A 10 -12.97 8.46 7.06
CA GLY A 10 -12.07 7.60 7.82
C GLY A 10 -10.61 7.64 7.34
N TRP A 11 -10.35 8.16 6.15
CA TRP A 11 -9.00 8.25 5.57
C TRP A 11 -8.68 9.63 4.97
N LEU A 12 -9.62 10.32 4.35
CA LEU A 12 -9.39 11.65 3.79
C LEU A 12 -10.51 12.63 4.12
N CYS A 13 -10.12 13.90 4.24
CA CYS A 13 -11.05 15.02 4.33
C CYS A 13 -11.46 15.42 2.91
N TRP A 14 -12.75 15.33 2.61
CA TRP A 14 -13.32 15.75 1.35
C TRP A 14 -14.01 17.08 1.53
N ALA A 15 -13.58 18.11 0.79
CA ALA A 15 -14.23 19.41 0.77
C ALA A 15 -15.60 19.33 0.06
N ASP A 16 -16.37 20.41 0.17
CA ASP A 16 -17.58 20.57 -0.61
C ASP A 16 -17.25 20.52 -2.10
N SER A 17 -18.01 19.73 -2.87
CA SER A 17 -17.76 19.54 -4.30
C SER A 17 -19.03 19.65 -5.13
N PHE A 18 -18.87 20.20 -6.32
CA PHE A 18 -19.87 20.06 -7.38
C PHE A 18 -19.95 18.61 -7.87
N PRO A 19 -21.06 18.21 -8.52
CA PRO A 19 -21.20 16.91 -9.13
C PRO A 19 -20.06 16.58 -10.09
N GLY A 20 -19.55 15.35 -10.00
CA GLY A 20 -18.41 14.87 -10.76
C GLY A 20 -17.45 14.01 -9.93
N GLU A 21 -16.36 13.61 -10.55
CA GLU A 21 -15.27 12.89 -9.90
C GLU A 21 -14.28 13.87 -9.26
N ILE A 22 -13.91 13.59 -8.00
CA ILE A 22 -12.92 14.34 -7.25
C ILE A 22 -11.77 13.41 -6.90
N MET A 23 -10.56 13.94 -7.05
CA MET A 23 -9.32 13.19 -6.85
C MET A 23 -8.47 13.83 -5.75
N GLN A 24 -7.87 12.99 -4.91
CA GLN A 24 -6.81 13.38 -3.98
C GLN A 24 -5.66 12.37 -4.05
N MET A 25 -4.48 12.72 -3.53
CA MET A 25 -3.39 11.76 -3.38
C MET A 25 -3.66 10.84 -2.17
N CYS A 26 -3.13 9.61 -2.23
CA CYS A 26 -3.19 8.70 -1.10
C CYS A 26 -2.48 9.31 0.13
N PRO A 27 -3.04 9.14 1.34
CA PRO A 27 -2.41 9.65 2.56
C PRO A 27 -1.05 9.00 2.82
N ASN A 28 -0.07 9.80 3.24
CA ASN A 28 1.30 9.36 3.50
C ASN A 28 1.55 8.84 4.93
N TYR A 29 0.52 8.88 5.78
CA TYR A 29 0.62 8.48 7.19
C TYR A 29 0.24 7.00 7.42
N PHE A 30 -0.10 6.26 6.37
CA PHE A 30 -0.21 4.80 6.39
C PHE A 30 1.02 4.18 5.73
N HIS A 31 1.61 3.17 6.38
CA HIS A 31 2.84 2.52 5.91
C HIS A 31 2.64 1.71 4.62
N ASP A 32 1.43 1.22 4.43
CA ASP A 32 1.02 0.26 3.40
C ASP A 32 0.34 0.93 2.20
N PHE A 33 0.28 2.27 2.19
CA PHE A 33 -0.22 3.07 1.07
C PHE A 33 0.93 3.65 0.24
N ASP A 34 0.73 3.71 -1.08
CA ASP A 34 1.60 4.44 -1.99
C ASP A 34 1.12 5.90 -2.12
N PRO A 35 1.82 6.88 -1.54
CA PRO A 35 1.38 8.28 -1.53
C PRO A 35 1.44 8.94 -2.91
N THR A 36 2.06 8.28 -3.90
CA THR A 36 2.10 8.76 -5.29
C THR A 36 0.83 8.42 -6.07
N GLU A 37 0.02 7.50 -5.54
CA GLU A 37 -1.23 7.06 -6.15
C GLU A 37 -2.43 7.92 -5.77
N LYS A 38 -3.54 7.70 -6.48
CA LYS A 38 -4.71 8.56 -6.45
C LYS A 38 -5.93 7.86 -5.82
N VAL A 39 -6.68 8.64 -5.05
CA VAL A 39 -7.96 8.27 -4.46
C VAL A 39 -9.07 9.02 -5.20
N ILE A 40 -10.13 8.30 -5.58
CA ILE A 40 -11.26 8.88 -6.34
C ILE A 40 -12.53 8.81 -5.50
N LYS A 41 -13.24 9.93 -5.38
CA LYS A 41 -14.59 10.01 -4.81
C LYS A 41 -15.53 10.66 -5.81
N VAL A 42 -16.79 10.22 -5.82
CA VAL A 42 -17.77 10.70 -6.80
C VAL A 42 -18.91 11.43 -6.08
N CYS A 43 -19.18 12.66 -6.51
CA CYS A 43 -20.37 13.41 -6.15
C CYS A 43 -21.41 13.25 -7.26
N ASN A 44 -22.59 12.71 -6.93
CA ASN A 44 -23.65 12.48 -7.91
C ASN A 44 -24.36 13.79 -8.27
N PRO A 45 -25.06 13.85 -9.42
CA PRO A 45 -25.82 15.03 -9.85
C PRO A 45 -26.92 15.49 -8.89
N ASP A 46 -27.40 14.60 -8.02
CA ASP A 46 -28.40 14.88 -6.98
C ASP A 46 -27.80 15.55 -5.72
N GLY A 47 -26.48 15.79 -5.69
CA GLY A 47 -25.78 16.37 -4.54
C GLY A 47 -25.52 15.38 -3.41
N GLN A 48 -25.65 14.08 -3.67
CA GLN A 48 -25.31 13.03 -2.72
C GLN A 48 -23.97 12.38 -3.07
N TRP A 49 -23.20 12.01 -2.05
CA TRP A 49 -22.01 11.20 -2.26
C TRP A 49 -22.38 9.83 -2.81
N PHE A 50 -21.59 9.33 -3.77
CA PHE A 50 -21.77 7.99 -4.33
C PHE A 50 -21.78 6.93 -3.23
N ARG A 51 -22.71 5.98 -3.36
CA ARG A 51 -22.89 4.84 -2.46
C ARG A 51 -22.53 3.56 -3.18
N HIS A 52 -21.77 2.70 -2.53
CA HIS A 52 -21.38 1.41 -3.09
C HIS A 52 -22.62 0.53 -3.31
N PRO A 53 -22.77 -0.14 -4.47
CA PRO A 53 -24.00 -0.86 -4.82
C PRO A 53 -24.30 -2.03 -3.85
N GLU A 54 -23.28 -2.69 -3.33
CA GLU A 54 -23.46 -3.85 -2.45
C GLU A 54 -23.68 -3.47 -0.97
N SER A 55 -23.01 -2.44 -0.48
CA SER A 55 -23.04 -2.07 0.95
C SER A 55 -23.96 -0.89 1.25
N ASN A 56 -24.39 -0.16 0.23
CA ASN A 56 -25.18 1.06 0.30
C ASN A 56 -24.59 2.16 1.20
N ARG A 57 -23.28 2.08 1.48
CA ARG A 57 -22.53 3.08 2.24
C ARG A 57 -21.87 4.08 1.30
N VAL A 58 -21.72 5.31 1.76
CA VAL A 58 -20.90 6.31 1.07
C VAL A 58 -19.51 5.74 0.87
N TRP A 59 -19.01 5.82 -0.36
CA TRP A 59 -17.81 5.10 -0.77
C TRP A 59 -16.78 6.03 -1.40
N THR A 60 -15.54 5.57 -1.39
CA THR A 60 -14.36 6.21 -1.96
C THR A 60 -13.45 5.11 -2.50
N ASN A 61 -12.88 5.30 -3.68
CA ASN A 61 -12.01 4.34 -4.32
C ASN A 61 -10.56 4.48 -3.85
N TYR A 62 -10.11 3.56 -2.99
CA TYR A 62 -8.72 3.48 -2.50
C TYR A 62 -7.90 2.35 -3.16
N THR A 63 -8.39 1.70 -4.22
CA THR A 63 -7.73 0.50 -4.76
C THR A 63 -6.31 0.77 -5.25
N GLN A 64 -6.05 1.97 -5.79
CA GLN A 64 -4.73 2.34 -6.30
C GLN A 64 -3.70 2.51 -5.19
N CYS A 65 -4.11 2.97 -3.99
CA CYS A 65 -3.19 3.18 -2.87
C CYS A 65 -2.43 1.92 -2.44
N GLN A 66 -2.96 0.73 -2.73
CA GLN A 66 -2.35 -0.55 -2.34
C GLN A 66 -1.98 -1.43 -3.54
N ALA A 67 -2.09 -0.93 -4.78
CA ALA A 67 -1.92 -1.73 -5.99
C ALA A 67 -0.58 -2.46 -6.04
N TYR A 68 0.52 -1.77 -5.72
CA TYR A 68 1.89 -2.31 -5.80
C TYR A 68 2.40 -2.92 -4.49
N ASN A 69 1.61 -2.90 -3.42
CA ASN A 69 2.07 -3.40 -2.12
C ASN A 69 2.34 -4.91 -2.16
N LYS A 70 1.54 -5.66 -2.95
CA LYS A 70 1.73 -7.10 -3.16
C LYS A 70 3.07 -7.43 -3.85
N ASP A 71 3.48 -6.62 -4.81
CA ASP A 71 4.72 -6.85 -5.55
C ASP A 71 5.94 -6.45 -4.72
N LYS A 72 5.84 -5.35 -3.97
CA LYS A 72 6.84 -4.96 -2.96
C LYS A 72 7.05 -6.09 -1.93
N LEU A 73 5.96 -6.69 -1.44
CA LEU A 73 6.02 -7.81 -0.49
C LEU A 73 6.68 -9.05 -1.10
N LYS A 74 6.29 -9.46 -2.32
CA LYS A 74 6.90 -10.62 -3.01
C LYS A 74 8.40 -10.42 -3.22
N LEU A 75 8.80 -9.23 -3.64
CA LEU A 75 10.21 -8.89 -3.86
C LEU A 75 11.00 -8.90 -2.55
N ALA A 76 10.46 -8.32 -1.48
CA ALA A 76 11.08 -8.33 -0.15
C ALA A 76 11.28 -9.75 0.37
N ILE A 77 10.27 -10.62 0.24
CA ILE A 77 10.36 -12.03 0.61
C ILE A 77 11.42 -12.76 -0.23
N GLY A 78 11.44 -12.54 -1.55
CA GLY A 78 12.43 -13.15 -2.44
C GLY A 78 13.87 -12.77 -2.05
N LEU A 79 14.13 -11.49 -1.80
CA LEU A 79 15.44 -11.01 -1.35
C LEU A 79 15.83 -11.59 0.02
N TYR A 80 14.87 -11.70 0.94
CA TYR A 80 15.10 -12.31 2.25
C TYR A 80 15.57 -13.76 2.14
N TYR A 81 14.91 -14.58 1.32
CA TYR A 81 15.33 -15.97 1.11
C TYR A 81 16.72 -16.09 0.48
N LEU A 82 17.02 -15.26 -0.53
CA LEU A 82 18.34 -15.24 -1.17
C LEU A 82 19.44 -14.88 -0.16
N ALA A 83 19.20 -13.86 0.68
CA ALA A 83 20.13 -13.46 1.73
C ALA A 83 20.35 -14.58 2.76
N MET A 84 19.27 -15.19 3.25
CA MET A 84 19.36 -16.28 4.24
C MET A 84 20.15 -17.48 3.72
N VAL A 85 19.89 -17.90 2.48
CA VAL A 85 20.63 -19.01 1.84
C VAL A 85 22.10 -18.63 1.65
N GLY A 86 22.38 -17.43 1.14
CA GLY A 86 23.76 -16.95 0.90
C GLY A 86 24.58 -16.85 2.19
N HIS A 87 24.00 -16.28 3.24
CA HIS A 87 24.65 -16.20 4.55
C HIS A 87 24.83 -17.58 5.19
N GLY A 88 23.85 -18.47 5.08
CA GLY A 88 23.95 -19.86 5.55
C GLY A 88 25.14 -20.60 4.91
N LEU A 89 25.24 -20.57 3.58
CA LEU A 89 26.36 -21.20 2.85
C LEU A 89 27.72 -20.60 3.23
N SER A 90 27.78 -19.29 3.39
CA SER A 90 29.02 -18.59 3.76
C SER A 90 29.48 -18.95 5.17
N ILE A 91 28.57 -18.99 6.14
CA ILE A 91 28.87 -19.38 7.52
C ILE A 91 29.33 -20.85 7.58
N VAL A 92 28.65 -21.77 6.88
CA VAL A 92 29.06 -23.17 6.81
C VAL A 92 30.46 -23.32 6.22
N SER A 93 30.73 -22.64 5.10
CA SER A 93 32.07 -22.67 4.49
C SER A 93 33.14 -22.11 5.42
N LEU A 94 32.85 -21.02 6.14
CA LEU A 94 33.80 -20.40 7.06
C LEU A 94 34.13 -21.35 8.23
N ILE A 95 33.12 -22.02 8.79
CA ILE A 95 33.31 -23.00 9.85
C ILE A 95 34.21 -24.14 9.38
N ILE A 96 33.98 -24.69 8.18
CA ILE A 96 34.83 -25.73 7.60
C ILE A 96 36.28 -25.25 7.46
N CYS A 97 36.50 -24.05 6.93
CA CYS A 97 37.83 -23.45 6.81
C CYS A 97 38.52 -23.32 8.18
N LEU A 98 37.81 -22.80 9.19
CA LEU A 98 38.36 -22.65 10.54
C LEU A 98 38.73 -24.00 11.17
N VAL A 99 37.91 -25.03 10.98
CA VAL A 99 38.19 -26.38 11.48
C VAL A 99 39.46 -26.96 10.83
N ILE A 100 39.57 -26.88 9.49
CA ILE A 100 40.76 -27.35 8.76
C ILE A 100 42.02 -26.62 9.25
N PHE A 101 41.98 -25.28 9.30
CA PHE A 101 43.12 -24.48 9.75
C PHE A 101 43.50 -24.74 11.20
N SER A 102 42.54 -25.05 12.08
CA SER A 102 42.83 -25.33 13.49
C SER A 102 43.35 -26.75 13.71
N TYR A 103 42.92 -27.71 12.88
CA TYR A 103 43.32 -29.11 12.98
C TYR A 103 44.71 -29.37 12.38
N PHE A 104 45.05 -28.71 11.26
CA PHE A 104 46.36 -28.81 10.62
C PHE A 104 47.35 -27.73 11.07
N LYS A 105 47.06 -27.05 12.18
CA LYS A 105 48.00 -26.16 12.87
C LYS A 105 48.87 -26.97 13.83
#